data_AF-A0A969C485-F1
#
_entry.id   AF-A0A969C485-F1
#
_cell.length_a   1.000
_cell.length_b   1.000
_cell.length_c   1.000
_cell.angle_alpha   90.00
_cell.angle_beta   90.00
_cell.angle_gamma   90.00
#
_symmetry.space_group_name_H-M   'P 1'
#
loop_
_entity.id
_entity.type
_entity.pdbx_description
1 polymer ?
#
loop_
_entity_poly.entity_id
_entity_poly.type
_entity_poly.pdbx_seq_one_letter_code
_entity_poly.pdbx_strand_id
1 'polypeptide(L)'
;MPILRWYAEGYKLNGQAKLIEVLDDLSGKIETEFPNDLDIQAELHHKSAEIYLMKGNLPKALFHAETALKIRRSIFGDRNAEVAKDMYYLASVYKRISKYNQMKNFTKKRRRSFGKLIPIMRICHFSWKISEIF
;
A
#
# COMPACT_ATOMS: atom_id res chain seq x y z
N MET A 1 -22.50 16.83 -17.47
CA MET A 1 -22.00 16.83 -16.08
C MET A 1 -21.45 15.44 -15.71
N PRO A 2 -20.14 15.20 -15.86
CA PRO A 2 -19.52 13.87 -15.69
C PRO A 2 -19.44 13.39 -14.23
N ILE A 3 -19.35 14.30 -13.25
CA ILE A 3 -19.21 13.99 -11.81
C ILE A 3 -20.41 13.21 -11.26
N LEU A 4 -21.64 13.56 -11.67
CA LEU A 4 -22.88 12.92 -11.21
C LEU A 4 -23.04 11.49 -11.73
N ARG A 5 -22.59 11.22 -12.96
CA ARG A 5 -22.65 9.88 -13.56
C ARG A 5 -21.69 8.92 -12.85
N TRP A 6 -20.52 9.43 -12.48
CA TRP A 6 -19.51 8.68 -11.76
C TRP A 6 -19.96 8.28 -10.34
N TYR A 7 -20.62 9.20 -9.62
CA TYR A 7 -21.14 8.96 -8.28
C TYR A 7 -22.18 7.83 -8.25
N ALA A 8 -23.04 7.76 -9.27
CA ALA A 8 -24.08 6.74 -9.39
C ALA A 8 -23.53 5.34 -9.73
N GLU A 9 -22.46 5.26 -10.53
CA GLU A 9 -21.84 4.00 -10.93
C GLU A 9 -21.12 3.32 -9.74
N GLY A 10 -20.51 4.11 -8.83
CA GLY A 10 -19.79 3.63 -7.64
C GLY A 10 -20.66 2.87 -6.65
N TYR A 11 -21.93 3.24 -6.50
CA TYR A 11 -22.88 2.66 -5.54
C TYR A 11 -23.26 1.19 -5.85
N LYS A 12 -22.96 0.70 -7.08
CA LYS A 12 -23.45 -0.58 -7.60
C LYS A 12 -22.64 -1.85 -7.28
N LEU A 13 -21.38 -1.80 -6.80
CA LEU A 13 -20.60 -3.05 -6.58
C LEU A 13 -19.91 -3.12 -5.21
N ASN A 14 -20.66 -3.48 -4.17
CA ASN A 14 -20.18 -4.02 -2.89
C ASN A 14 -18.80 -3.50 -2.40
N GLY A 15 -18.76 -2.19 -2.13
CA GLY A 15 -18.02 -1.53 -1.06
C GLY A 15 -16.50 -1.40 -1.14
N GLN A 16 -15.75 -2.49 -1.33
CA GLN A 16 -14.29 -2.46 -1.09
C GLN A 16 -13.43 -2.96 -2.25
N ALA A 17 -13.86 -4.01 -2.95
CA ALA A 17 -13.15 -4.51 -4.14
C ALA A 17 -13.34 -3.54 -5.32
N LYS A 18 -14.58 -3.08 -5.55
CA LYS A 18 -14.88 -2.06 -6.58
C LYS A 18 -14.23 -0.72 -6.31
N LEU A 19 -14.11 -0.33 -5.03
CA LEU A 19 -13.56 0.97 -4.68
C LEU A 19 -12.13 1.12 -5.22
N ILE A 20 -11.31 0.08 -5.11
CA ILE A 20 -9.94 0.07 -5.63
C ILE A 20 -9.91 0.11 -7.15
N GLU A 21 -10.78 -0.65 -7.83
CA GLU A 21 -10.86 -0.64 -9.30
C GLU A 21 -11.31 0.71 -9.85
N VAL A 22 -12.31 1.32 -9.22
CA VAL A 22 -12.79 2.67 -9.58
C VAL A 22 -11.72 3.71 -9.29
N LEU A 23 -11.00 3.59 -8.17
CA LEU A 23 -9.86 4.46 -7.86
C LEU A 23 -8.73 4.30 -8.87
N ASP A 24 -8.42 3.08 -9.31
CA ASP A 24 -7.41 2.83 -10.33
C ASP A 24 -7.77 3.52 -11.65
N ASP A 25 -9.00 3.28 -12.14
CA ASP A 25 -9.49 3.88 -13.39
C ASP A 25 -9.49 5.42 -13.31
N LEU A 26 -9.95 5.98 -12.19
CA LEU A 26 -9.88 7.41 -11.95
C LEU A 26 -8.45 7.93 -11.92
N SER A 27 -7.58 7.26 -11.17
CA SER A 27 -6.22 7.70 -10.95
C SER A 27 -5.40 7.71 -12.24
N GLY A 28 -5.72 6.82 -13.19
CA GLY A 28 -5.13 6.82 -14.53
C GLY A 28 -5.65 7.93 -15.44
N LYS A 29 -6.79 8.56 -15.11
CA LYS A 29 -7.41 9.63 -15.90
C LYS A 29 -7.12 11.04 -15.37
N ILE A 30 -6.54 11.18 -14.18
CA ILE A 30 -6.27 12.48 -13.55
C ILE A 30 -5.54 13.44 -14.49
N GLU A 31 -4.43 12.99 -15.09
CA GLU A 31 -3.61 13.81 -15.98
C GLU A 31 -4.34 14.17 -17.28
N THR A 32 -5.27 13.31 -17.74
CA THR A 32 -6.03 13.52 -18.99
C THR A 32 -7.26 14.40 -18.81
N GLU A 33 -7.93 14.33 -17.65
CA GLU A 33 -9.14 15.12 -17.36
C GLU A 33 -8.82 16.53 -16.87
N PHE A 34 -7.66 16.71 -16.22
CA PHE A 34 -7.27 17.98 -15.61
C PHE A 34 -5.92 18.51 -16.10
N PRO A 35 -5.63 18.58 -17.42
CA PRO A 35 -4.28 18.87 -17.92
C PRO A 35 -3.69 20.21 -17.48
N ASN A 36 -4.53 21.20 -17.20
CA ASN A 36 -4.10 22.56 -16.80
C ASN A 36 -4.20 22.83 -15.29
N ASP A 37 -4.88 21.97 -14.53
CA ASP A 37 -5.17 22.20 -13.11
C ASP A 37 -4.25 21.38 -12.22
N LEU A 38 -2.97 21.77 -12.19
CA LEU A 38 -1.92 21.05 -11.45
C LEU A 38 -2.23 20.94 -9.94
N ASP A 39 -2.88 21.94 -9.35
CA ASP A 39 -3.25 21.88 -7.92
C ASP A 39 -4.32 20.81 -7.65
N ILE A 40 -5.32 20.69 -8.53
CA ILE A 40 -6.35 19.66 -8.46
C ILE A 40 -5.73 18.28 -8.65
N GLN A 41 -4.81 18.13 -9.62
CA GLN A 41 -4.08 16.88 -9.80
C GLN A 41 -3.35 16.48 -8.51
N ALA A 42 -2.62 17.41 -7.88
CA ALA A 42 -1.88 17.12 -6.66
C ALA A 42 -2.79 16.67 -5.51
N GLU A 43 -3.93 17.34 -5.30
CA GLU A 43 -4.90 16.94 -4.26
C GLU A 43 -5.51 15.56 -4.56
N LEU A 44 -5.84 15.25 -5.81
CA LEU A 44 -6.36 13.93 -6.20
C LEU A 44 -5.33 12.82 -5.99
N HIS A 45 -4.06 13.08 -6.34
CA HIS A 45 -2.96 12.16 -6.05
C HIS A 45 -2.76 11.99 -4.53
N HIS A 46 -2.82 13.07 -3.75
CA HIS A 46 -2.73 13.01 -2.29
C HIS A 46 -3.84 12.12 -1.69
N LYS A 47 -5.09 12.31 -2.12
CA LYS A 47 -6.22 11.50 -1.65
C LYS A 47 -6.14 10.04 -2.09
N SER A 48 -5.67 9.80 -3.32
CA SER A 48 -5.42 8.44 -3.79
C SER A 48 -4.37 7.74 -2.93
N ALA A 49 -3.28 8.43 -2.58
CA ALA A 49 -2.24 7.92 -1.70
C ALA A 49 -2.78 7.54 -0.31
N GLU A 50 -3.63 8.39 0.27
CA GLU A 50 -4.30 8.15 1.55
C GLU A 50 -5.15 6.87 1.52
N ILE A 51 -5.98 6.71 0.49
CA ILE A 51 -6.87 5.54 0.36
C ILE A 51 -6.07 4.26 0.12
N TYR A 52 -5.06 4.29 -0.77
CA TYR A 52 -4.19 3.14 -0.99
C TYR A 52 -3.39 2.76 0.25
N LEU A 53 -2.95 3.76 1.03
CA LEU A 53 -2.31 3.52 2.30
C LEU A 53 -3.28 2.81 3.26
N MET A 54 -4.51 3.32 3.43
CA MET A 54 -5.52 2.68 4.28
C MET A 54 -5.81 1.24 3.87
N LYS A 55 -5.86 0.95 2.56
CA LYS A 55 -6.04 -0.40 2.01
C LYS A 55 -4.80 -1.29 2.10
N GLY A 56 -3.64 -0.74 2.43
CA GLY A 56 -2.38 -1.49 2.56
C GLY A 56 -1.68 -1.76 1.23
N ASN A 57 -2.13 -1.16 0.12
CA ASN A 57 -1.43 -1.23 -1.16
C ASN A 57 -0.28 -0.21 -1.17
N LEU A 58 0.81 -0.57 -0.49
CA LEU A 58 1.96 0.31 -0.29
C LEU A 58 2.65 0.79 -1.58
N PRO A 59 2.79 -0.03 -2.66
CA PRO A 59 3.37 0.44 -3.92
C PRO A 59 2.59 1.58 -4.57
N LYS A 60 1.26 1.46 -4.66
CA LYS A 60 0.42 2.53 -5.24
C LYS A 60 0.38 3.76 -4.34
N ALA A 61 0.29 3.55 -3.02
CA ALA A 61 0.34 4.65 -2.06
C ALA A 61 1.62 5.47 -2.20
N LEU A 62 2.77 4.81 -2.44
CA LEU A 62 4.05 5.48 -2.64
C LEU A 62 4.05 6.30 -3.94
N PHE A 63 3.63 5.69 -5.05
CA PHE A 63 3.55 6.36 -6.35
C PHE A 63 2.72 7.65 -6.27
N HIS A 64 1.49 7.57 -5.76
CA HIS A 64 0.63 8.75 -5.69
C HIS A 64 1.15 9.82 -4.71
N ALA A 65 1.77 9.43 -3.59
CA ALA A 65 2.38 10.38 -2.66
C ALA A 65 3.58 11.12 -3.27
N GLU A 66 4.42 10.42 -4.04
CA GLU A 66 5.56 11.02 -4.76
C GLU A 66 5.09 11.97 -5.85
N THR A 67 4.07 11.59 -6.63
CA THR A 67 3.51 12.44 -7.69
C THR A 67 2.89 13.71 -7.11
N ALA A 68 2.07 13.60 -6.05
CA ALA A 68 1.48 14.76 -5.38
C ALA A 68 2.56 15.74 -4.89
N LEU A 69 3.59 15.22 -4.21
CA LEU A 69 4.70 16.01 -3.70
C LEU A 69 5.46 16.72 -4.83
N LYS A 70 5.73 16.03 -5.95
CA LYS A 70 6.42 16.60 -7.11
C LYS A 70 5.65 17.77 -7.70
N ILE A 71 4.33 17.61 -7.87
CA ILE A 71 3.47 18.66 -8.43
C ILE A 71 3.39 19.84 -7.47
N ARG A 72 3.11 19.63 -6.19
CA ARG A 72 3.04 20.72 -5.20
C ARG A 72 4.35 21.47 -5.01
N ARG A 73 5.49 20.77 -5.12
CA ARG A 73 6.81 21.42 -5.17
C ARG A 73 6.96 22.31 -6.39
N SER A 74 6.47 21.91 -7.56
CA SER A 74 6.53 22.75 -8.76
C SER A 74 5.64 23.99 -8.69
N ILE A 75 4.49 23.91 -8.01
CA ILE A 75 3.55 25.03 -7.88
C ILE A 75 3.98 26.00 -6.77
N PHE A 76 4.29 25.46 -5.59
CA PHE A 76 4.43 26.26 -4.36
C PHE A 76 5.87 26.38 -3.84
N GLY A 77 6.81 25.58 -4.36
CA GLY A 77 8.18 25.47 -3.84
C GLY A 77 8.26 24.70 -2.51
N ASP A 78 9.47 24.57 -1.97
CA ASP A 78 9.75 23.71 -0.80
C ASP A 78 9.21 24.24 0.54
N ARG A 79 8.85 25.52 0.62
CA ARG A 79 8.44 26.20 1.88
C ARG A 79 6.93 26.39 1.97
N ASN A 80 6.15 25.42 1.51
CA ASN A 80 4.69 25.44 1.61
C ASN A 80 4.17 24.34 2.56
N ALA A 81 3.12 24.65 3.31
CA ALA A 81 2.47 23.72 4.22
C ALA A 81 1.92 22.47 3.51
N GLU A 82 1.41 22.59 2.28
CA GLU A 82 0.93 21.44 1.50
C GLU A 82 2.08 20.50 1.08
N VAL A 83 3.26 21.06 0.77
CA VAL A 83 4.46 20.26 0.52
C VAL A 83 4.89 19.51 1.78
N ALA A 84 4.87 20.17 2.94
CA ALA A 84 5.20 19.54 4.22
C ALA A 84 4.21 18.40 4.56
N LYS A 85 2.92 18.59 4.28
CA LYS A 85 1.87 17.58 4.45
C LYS A 85 2.13 16.35 3.59
N ASP A 86 2.49 16.51 2.32
CA ASP A 86 2.82 15.39 1.44
C ASP A 86 4.09 14.65 1.85
N MET A 87 5.11 15.39 2.29
CA MET A 87 6.33 14.80 2.84
C MET A 87 6.02 13.95 4.09
N TYR A 88 5.11 14.42 4.95
CA TYR A 88 4.66 13.65 6.11
C TYR A 88 3.94 12.36 5.71
N TYR A 89 3.05 12.41 4.71
CA TYR A 89 2.37 11.21 4.21
C TYR A 89 3.35 10.22 3.58
N LEU A 90 4.29 10.70 2.77
CA LEU A 90 5.35 9.87 2.18
C LEU A 90 6.21 9.18 3.26
N ALA A 91 6.57 9.88 4.33
CA ALA A 91 7.24 9.29 5.48
C ALA A 91 6.38 8.20 6.17
N SER A 92 5.07 8.42 6.28
CA SER A 92 4.12 7.41 6.80
C SER A 92 4.06 6.15 5.93
N VAL A 93 4.08 6.31 4.60
CA VAL A 93 4.14 5.20 3.64
C VAL A 93 5.44 4.41 3.83
N TYR A 94 6.61 5.07 3.87
CA TYR A 94 7.89 4.40 4.09
C TYR A 94 7.96 3.68 5.44
N LYS A 95 7.41 4.26 6.51
CA LYS A 95 7.33 3.61 7.82
C LYS A 95 6.54 2.31 7.76
N ARG A 96 5.43 2.27 7.00
CA ARG A 96 4.64 1.05 6.78
C ARG A 96 5.39 0.02 5.94
N ILE A 97 6.09 0.44 4.88
CA ILE A 97 6.94 -0.45 4.05
C ILE A 97 8.02 -1.11 4.90
N SER A 98 8.74 -0.33 5.70
CA SER A 98 9.79 -0.84 6.59
C SER A 98 9.26 -1.89 7.57
N LYS A 99 8.15 -1.60 8.26
CA LYS A 99 7.50 -2.56 9.17
C LYS A 99 7.05 -3.85 8.46
N TYR A 100 6.48 -3.71 7.27
CA TYR A 100 6.05 -4.86 6.47
C TYR A 100 7.22 -5.76 6.05
N ASN A 101 8.35 -5.15 5.65
CA ASN A 101 9.57 -5.88 5.31
C ASN A 101 10.20 -6.59 6.52
N GLN A 102 10.22 -5.94 7.69
CA GLN A 102 10.68 -6.56 8.94
C GLN A 102 9.82 -7.79 9.30
N MET A 103 8.50 -7.66 9.22
CA MET A 103 7.56 -8.76 9.47
C MET A 103 7.80 -9.94 8.51
N LYS A 104 7.94 -9.67 7.21
CA LYS A 104 8.25 -10.71 6.21
C LYS A 104 9.56 -11.44 6.52
N ASN A 105 10.60 -10.70 6.89
CA ASN A 105 11.90 -11.27 7.24
C ASN A 105 11.82 -12.15 8.49
N PHE A 106 11.09 -11.71 9.52
CA PHE A 106 10.87 -12.48 10.74
C PHE A 106 10.11 -13.78 10.44
N THR A 107 9.02 -13.73 9.66
CA THR A 107 8.25 -14.91 9.25
C THR A 107 9.09 -15.87 8.41
N LYS A 108 9.93 -15.36 7.50
CA LYS A 108 10.86 -16.19 6.71
C LYS A 108 11.90 -16.88 7.60
N LYS A 109 12.45 -16.17 8.59
CA LYS A 109 13.39 -16.73 9.58
C LYS A 109 12.72 -17.81 10.40
N ARG A 110 11.53 -17.54 10.95
CA ARG A 110 10.71 -18.50 11.70
C ARG A 110 10.41 -19.74 10.86
N ARG A 111 9.92 -19.60 9.62
CA ARG A 111 9.64 -20.72 8.73
C ARG A 111 10.87 -21.58 8.44
N ARG A 112 12.05 -20.96 8.27
CA ARG A 112 13.32 -21.68 8.10
C ARG A 112 13.70 -22.46 9.37
N SER A 113 13.54 -21.87 10.55
CA SER A 113 13.81 -22.56 11.82
C SER A 113 12.83 -23.72 12.05
N PHE A 114 11.54 -23.51 11.83
CA PHE A 114 10.53 -24.57 11.91
C PHE A 114 10.76 -25.68 10.87
N GLY A 115 11.13 -25.32 9.64
CA GLY A 115 11.53 -26.26 8.59
C GLY A 115 12.70 -27.17 8.98
N LYS A 116 13.66 -26.64 9.75
CA LYS A 116 14.76 -27.43 10.33
C LYS A 116 14.34 -28.27 11.53
N LEU A 117 13.36 -27.82 12.30
CA LEU A 117 12.84 -28.54 13.47
C LEU A 117 12.02 -29.77 13.08
N ILE A 118 11.25 -29.72 12.00
CA ILE A 118 10.39 -30.82 11.52
C ILE A 118 11.14 -32.16 11.34
N PRO A 119 12.31 -32.21 10.65
CA PRO A 119 13.08 -33.45 10.55
C PRO A 119 13.69 -33.89 11.89
N ILE A 120 14.15 -32.96 12.74
CA ILE A 120 14.68 -33.30 14.08
C ILE A 120 13.58 -33.91 14.96
N MET A 121 12.38 -33.34 14.95
CA MET A 121 11.24 -33.84 15.72
C MET A 121 10.74 -35.21 15.22
N ARG A 122 10.82 -35.47 13.91
CA ARG A 122 10.57 -36.80 13.32
C ARG A 122 11.60 -37.84 13.76
N ILE A 123 12.88 -37.47 13.81
CA ILE A 123 13.97 -38.35 14.26
C ILE A 123 13.80 -38.69 15.75
N CYS A 124 13.49 -37.70 16.59
CA CYS A 124 13.22 -37.93 18.02
C CYS A 124 11.99 -38.81 18.25
N HIS A 125 10.92 -38.66 17.46
CA HIS A 125 9.74 -39.53 17.57
C HIS A 125 10.05 -40.98 17.15
N PHE A 126 10.94 -41.16 16.16
CA PHE A 126 11.42 -42.48 15.76
C PHE A 126 12.30 -43.13 16.82
N SER A 127 13.19 -42.37 17.47
CA SER A 127 14.05 -42.92 18.54
C SER A 127 13.26 -43.30 19.78
N TRP A 128 12.22 -42.52 20.14
CA TRP A 128 11.35 -42.81 21.29
C TRP A 128 10.53 -44.09 21.09
N LYS A 129 10.09 -44.35 19.85
CA LYS A 129 9.37 -45.57 19.49
C LYS A 129 10.25 -46.83 19.46
N ILE A 130 11.57 -46.68 19.30
CA ILE A 130 12.52 -47.80 19.35
C ILE A 130 12.85 -48.19 20.80
N SER A 131 12.86 -47.23 21.73
CA SER A 131 13.12 -47.50 23.16
C SER A 131 11.98 -48.20 23.90
N GLU A 132 10.78 -48.31 23.32
CA GLU A 132 9.65 -49.08 23.89
C GLU A 132 9.58 -50.53 23.38
N ILE A 133 10.47 -50.94 22.46
CA ILE A 133 10.42 -52.26 21.78
C ILE A 133 11.48 -53.24 22.35
N PHE A 134 12.34 -52.79 23.26
CA PHE A 134 13.28 -53.62 24.04
C PHE A 134 12.93 -53.58 25.52
#